data_AF-A0A5J4UJ81-F1
#
_entry.id   AF-A0A5J4UJ81-F1
#
_cell.length_a   1.000
_cell.length_b   1.000
_cell.length_c   1.000
_cell.angle_alpha   90.00
_cell.angle_beta   90.00
_cell.angle_gamma   90.00
#
_symmetry.space_group_name_H-M   'P 1'
#
loop_
_entity.id
_entity.type
_entity.pdbx_description
1 polymer ?
#
loop_
_entity_poly.entity_id
_entity_poly.type
_entity_poly.pdbx_seq_one_letter_code
_entity_poly.pdbx_strand_id
1 'polypeptide(L)'
;MGQDQSTLNSSDIKEIFSKDVDFQEAEKLLGKLSSEVILLNVVDLVKNANTSLCKSIRSNLGECKTEKELLLLNFLEVLVEKGAQLSDSRGMNALHKALTDSNLVEKVSKLIQQKAADETDQVIISPFTNIQTQLIRVFLFMMKGQAIEKSQLETCASNIERNVSALQTMIKDKYQFTQEKQIQEWEQDKEMENSLIQGIKTLQIVSSIISENMALLASHSLPKQLSSFIHLNCSDKLNCEQQIKLTITRNVADLIIAALQTLISFIPKSIDLAQYVEQQHSAVAHISARIQDFTEQANKLANTKGLDKTSAVWICIPQFITIPEELSLLRTILTSDQQHLLKALSNTNVLPALLSLIKRKYEWDNSIANDNKQLGLRIRCCEIFQTIQRIGGTTTLEQLALNNYSGALIQVVVTSFDECDNVIRTAMDNIASFFIEIHGF
;
A
#
# COMPACT_ATOMS: atom_id res chain seq x y z
N MET A 1 -2.64 24.53 32.43
CA MET A 1 -2.97 23.17 31.95
C MET A 1 -1.64 22.47 31.72
N GLY A 2 -1.35 21.42 32.49
CA GLY A 2 0.00 20.87 32.66
C GLY A 2 0.57 20.29 31.36
N GLN A 3 1.77 20.73 31.01
CA GLN A 3 2.64 20.01 30.08
C GLN A 3 3.20 18.81 30.85
N ASP A 4 2.62 17.62 30.67
CA ASP A 4 3.34 16.39 30.98
C ASP A 4 4.53 16.33 30.02
N GLN A 5 5.71 16.64 30.54
CA GLN A 5 6.97 16.47 29.82
C GLN A 5 7.14 14.98 29.54
N SER A 6 7.01 14.57 28.27
CA SER A 6 7.39 13.22 27.83
C SER A 6 8.82 12.92 28.28
N THR A 7 9.00 11.78 28.96
CA THR A 7 10.24 11.39 29.63
C THR A 7 10.99 10.30 28.88
N LEU A 8 11.07 10.29 27.53
CA LEU A 8 11.93 9.28 26.89
C LEU A 8 13.39 9.56 27.29
N ASN A 9 13.93 8.79 28.23
CA ASN A 9 15.28 8.95 28.71
C ASN A 9 16.09 7.65 28.57
N SER A 10 17.37 7.82 28.25
CA SER A 10 18.37 6.77 28.25
C SER A 10 18.51 6.03 29.60
N SER A 11 18.11 6.64 30.71
CA SER A 11 18.05 6.01 32.05
C SER A 11 17.02 4.89 32.09
N ASP A 12 15.85 5.10 31.48
CA ASP A 12 14.71 4.19 31.60
C ASP A 12 15.05 2.86 30.92
N ILE A 13 15.70 2.93 29.74
CA ILE A 13 16.21 1.74 29.04
C ILE A 13 17.27 1.02 29.89
N LYS A 14 18.15 1.74 30.59
CA LYS A 14 19.16 1.10 31.44
C LYS A 14 18.54 0.45 32.66
N GLU A 15 17.51 1.06 33.23
CA GLU A 15 16.76 0.55 34.38
C GLU A 15 16.02 -0.74 34.02
N ILE A 16 15.29 -0.76 32.90
CA ILE A 16 14.56 -1.94 32.39
C ILE A 16 15.48 -3.16 32.20
N PHE A 17 16.73 -2.90 31.81
CA PHE A 17 17.76 -3.93 31.57
C PHE A 17 18.70 -4.15 32.76
N SER A 18 18.40 -3.55 33.92
CA SER A 18 19.07 -3.89 35.17
C SER A 18 18.65 -5.29 35.66
N LYS A 19 19.40 -5.85 36.60
CA LYS A 19 19.15 -7.20 37.14
C LYS A 19 17.86 -7.30 37.97
N ASP A 20 17.36 -6.17 38.45
CA ASP A 20 16.29 -6.13 39.46
C ASP A 20 14.88 -6.01 38.84
N VAL A 21 14.79 -5.64 37.56
CA VAL A 21 13.52 -5.53 36.83
C VAL A 21 13.17 -6.89 36.24
N ASP A 22 11.96 -7.38 36.48
CA ASP A 22 11.49 -8.63 35.87
C ASP A 22 10.95 -8.43 34.44
N PHE A 23 10.48 -9.51 33.80
CA PHE A 23 9.95 -9.43 32.44
C PHE A 23 8.63 -8.65 32.36
N GLN A 24 7.71 -8.85 33.30
CA GLN A 24 6.38 -8.21 33.28
C GLN A 24 6.49 -6.70 33.50
N GLU A 25 7.40 -6.29 34.37
CA GLU A 25 7.72 -4.89 34.61
C GLU A 25 8.39 -4.27 33.39
N ALA A 26 9.35 -4.96 32.76
CA ALA A 26 9.97 -4.51 31.51
C ALA A 26 8.93 -4.32 30.38
N GLU A 27 8.00 -5.26 30.22
CA GLU A 27 6.90 -5.18 29.26
C GLU A 27 6.01 -3.96 29.51
N LYS A 28 5.60 -3.76 30.77
CA LYS A 28 4.77 -2.62 31.17
C LYS A 28 5.47 -1.28 30.91
N LEU A 29 6.75 -1.17 31.25
CA LEU A 29 7.53 0.05 31.06
C LEU A 29 7.73 0.36 29.57
N LEU A 30 8.14 -0.63 28.76
CA LEU A 30 8.31 -0.44 27.31
C LEU A 30 6.98 -0.19 26.59
N GLY A 31 5.89 -0.81 27.04
CA GLY A 31 4.53 -0.55 26.55
C GLY A 31 4.08 0.88 26.83
N LYS A 32 4.37 1.41 28.03
CA LYS A 32 4.12 2.82 28.38
C LYS A 32 4.94 3.76 27.49
N LEU A 33 6.25 3.52 27.34
CA LEU A 33 7.12 4.34 26.49
C LEU A 33 6.67 4.31 25.02
N SER A 34 6.24 3.16 24.51
CA SER A 34 5.70 3.03 23.15
C SER A 34 4.44 3.88 22.97
N SER A 35 3.55 3.89 23.96
CA SER A 35 2.33 4.69 23.95
C SER A 35 2.64 6.19 23.97
N GLU A 36 3.64 6.62 24.74
CA GLU A 36 4.10 8.00 24.78
C GLU A 36 4.68 8.45 23.43
N VAL A 37 5.53 7.62 22.81
CA VAL A 37 6.14 7.89 21.48
C VAL A 37 5.08 8.22 20.43
N ILE A 38 3.99 7.45 20.39
CA ILE A 38 2.92 7.60 19.40
C ILE A 38 2.29 9.01 19.46
N LEU A 39 2.28 9.65 20.63
CA LEU A 39 1.67 10.96 20.86
C LEU A 39 2.62 12.14 20.59
N LEU A 40 3.91 11.89 20.40
CA LEU A 40 4.88 12.98 20.21
C LEU A 40 4.72 13.68 18.86
N ASN A 41 4.97 14.99 18.87
CA ASN A 41 5.24 15.76 17.66
C ASN A 41 6.74 15.66 17.28
N VAL A 42 7.11 16.21 16.12
CA VAL A 42 8.48 16.12 15.60
C VAL A 42 9.52 16.76 16.52
N VAL A 43 9.20 17.88 17.16
CA VAL A 43 10.12 18.62 18.03
C VAL A 43 10.41 17.83 19.30
N ASP A 44 9.36 17.31 19.95
CA ASP A 44 9.48 16.52 21.17
C ASP A 44 10.14 15.17 20.92
N LEU A 45 9.82 14.53 19.79
CA LEU A 45 10.44 13.26 19.39
C LEU A 45 11.95 13.42 19.23
N VAL A 46 12.41 14.42 18.47
CA VAL A 46 13.85 14.63 18.22
C VAL A 46 14.59 15.01 19.51
N LYS A 47 13.95 15.81 20.38
CA LYS A 47 14.52 16.21 21.66
C LYS A 47 14.72 15.01 22.60
N ASN A 48 13.70 14.16 22.71
CA ASN A 48 13.67 13.09 23.70
C ASN A 48 14.35 11.81 23.19
N ALA A 49 14.15 11.44 21.93
CA ALA A 49 14.82 10.31 21.28
C ALA A 49 16.19 10.68 20.68
N ASN A 50 17.02 11.30 21.52
CA ASN A 50 18.36 11.76 21.14
C ASN A 50 19.39 10.62 21.07
N THR A 51 20.62 10.97 20.66
CA THR A 51 21.73 10.03 20.51
C THR A 51 22.03 9.21 21.78
N SER A 52 21.79 9.75 22.98
CA SER A 52 22.00 9.00 24.24
C SER A 52 21.00 7.85 24.37
N LEU A 53 19.72 8.11 24.11
CA LEU A 53 18.70 7.05 24.11
C LEU A 53 19.03 5.97 23.08
N CYS A 54 19.36 6.36 21.84
CA CYS A 54 19.72 5.42 20.79
C CYS A 54 20.97 4.58 21.15
N LYS A 55 21.96 5.17 21.84
CA LYS A 55 23.12 4.43 22.38
C LYS A 55 22.72 3.41 23.45
N SER A 56 21.77 3.76 24.34
CA SER A 56 21.21 2.83 25.33
C SER A 56 20.47 1.68 24.64
N ILE A 57 19.63 1.95 23.64
CA ILE A 57 18.94 0.92 22.87
C ILE A 57 19.96 0.00 22.20
N ARG A 58 20.94 0.57 21.47
CA ARG A 58 21.99 -0.20 20.79
C ARG A 58 22.73 -1.16 21.71
N SER A 59 23.03 -0.72 22.94
CA SER A 59 23.80 -1.51 23.90
C SER A 59 22.99 -2.64 24.53
N ASN A 60 21.66 -2.50 24.61
CA ASN A 60 20.76 -3.47 25.27
C ASN A 60 19.99 -4.36 24.28
N LEU A 61 20.00 -4.06 22.97
CA LEU A 61 19.32 -4.88 21.94
C LEU A 61 19.96 -6.27 21.79
N GLY A 62 21.23 -6.43 22.21
CA GLY A 62 21.93 -7.71 22.21
C GLY A 62 21.93 -8.40 20.85
N GLU A 63 21.46 -9.64 20.81
CA GLU A 63 21.30 -10.46 19.59
C GLU A 63 19.82 -10.81 19.29
N CYS A 64 18.88 -10.17 19.98
CA CYS A 64 17.44 -10.45 19.91
C CYS A 64 17.12 -11.94 20.19
N LYS A 65 17.73 -12.50 21.23
CA LYS A 65 17.56 -13.89 21.69
C LYS A 65 16.75 -13.99 22.98
N THR A 66 16.76 -12.95 23.82
CA THR A 66 16.01 -12.94 25.08
C THR A 66 14.69 -12.20 24.94
N GLU A 67 13.70 -12.53 25.77
CA GLU A 67 12.39 -11.90 25.73
C GLU A 67 12.47 -10.38 25.95
N LYS A 68 13.37 -9.92 26.84
CA LYS A 68 13.62 -8.49 27.05
C LYS A 68 14.19 -7.80 25.81
N GLU A 69 15.13 -8.43 25.11
CA GLU A 69 15.68 -7.89 23.86
C GLU A 69 14.60 -7.79 22.77
N LEU A 70 13.66 -8.74 22.72
CA LEU A 70 12.51 -8.70 21.80
C LEU A 70 11.54 -7.58 22.15
N LEU A 71 11.24 -7.35 23.43
CA LEU A 71 10.45 -6.20 23.87
C LEU A 71 11.12 -4.87 23.46
N LEU A 72 12.44 -4.79 23.57
CA LEU A 72 13.19 -3.60 23.15
C LEU A 72 13.19 -3.43 21.62
N LEU A 73 13.21 -4.52 20.86
CA LEU A 73 13.03 -4.47 19.40
C LEU A 73 11.63 -3.96 19.03
N ASN A 74 10.58 -4.40 19.72
CA ASN A 74 9.21 -3.89 19.54
C ASN A 74 9.13 -2.39 19.81
N PHE A 75 9.72 -1.92 20.92
CA PHE A 75 9.79 -0.49 21.24
C PHE A 75 10.57 0.28 20.18
N LEU A 76 11.71 -0.27 19.73
CA LEU A 76 12.52 0.34 18.69
C LEU A 76 11.74 0.50 17.39
N GLU A 77 10.97 -0.51 16.98
CA GLU A 77 10.10 -0.44 15.82
C GLU A 77 9.10 0.72 15.91
N VAL A 78 8.37 0.84 17.03
CA VAL A 78 7.44 1.95 17.27
C VAL A 78 8.15 3.30 17.18
N LEU A 79 9.35 3.40 17.77
CA LEU A 79 10.15 4.62 17.76
C LEU A 79 10.56 5.06 16.36
N VAL A 80 11.09 4.13 15.55
CA VAL A 80 11.55 4.45 14.20
C VAL A 80 10.40 4.62 13.22
N GLU A 81 9.29 3.90 13.41
CA GLU A 81 8.04 4.07 12.65
C GLU A 81 7.51 5.50 12.85
N LYS A 82 7.44 5.97 14.11
CA LYS A 82 7.02 7.34 14.41
C LYS A 82 7.97 8.38 13.82
N GLY A 83 9.29 8.16 13.92
CA GLY A 83 10.29 9.02 13.29
C GLY A 83 10.16 9.08 11.76
N ALA A 84 9.77 7.97 11.13
CA ALA A 84 9.52 7.91 9.70
C ALA A 84 8.22 8.63 9.31
N GLN A 85 7.17 8.58 10.14
CA GLN A 85 5.92 9.33 9.91
C GLN A 85 6.13 10.85 10.02
N LEU A 86 6.93 11.30 10.98
CA LEU A 86 7.21 12.71 11.24
C LEU A 86 8.42 13.25 10.46
N SER A 87 8.57 12.83 9.19
CA SER A 87 9.77 13.08 8.40
C SER A 87 10.27 14.54 8.46
N ASP A 88 11.59 14.75 8.40
CA ASP A 88 12.18 16.08 8.34
C ASP A 88 11.80 16.81 7.04
N SER A 89 12.21 18.08 6.90
CA SER A 89 11.91 18.89 5.70
C SER A 89 12.48 18.31 4.40
N ARG A 90 13.36 17.31 4.47
CA ARG A 90 13.96 16.61 3.34
C ARG A 90 13.33 15.23 3.10
N GLY A 91 12.27 14.88 3.84
CA GLY A 91 11.59 13.59 3.74
C GLY A 91 12.32 12.43 4.42
N MET A 92 13.33 12.71 5.25
CA MET A 92 14.06 11.69 6.01
C MET A 92 13.35 11.34 7.31
N ASN A 93 13.64 10.17 7.87
CA ASN A 93 13.29 9.89 9.27
C ASN A 93 13.80 11.01 10.20
N ALA A 94 12.92 11.58 11.04
CA ALA A 94 13.26 12.66 11.95
C ALA A 94 14.42 12.32 12.90
N LEU A 95 14.57 11.03 13.22
CA LEU A 95 15.59 10.51 14.12
C LEU A 95 16.87 10.09 13.39
N HIS A 96 16.95 10.22 12.07
CA HIS A 96 18.05 9.67 11.26
C HIS A 96 19.43 10.05 11.79
N LYS A 97 19.62 11.31 12.20
CA LYS A 97 20.89 11.78 12.79
C LYS A 97 21.22 11.06 14.11
N ALA A 98 20.28 10.99 15.04
CA ALA A 98 20.49 10.32 16.34
C ALA A 98 20.75 8.81 16.17
N LEU A 99 20.05 8.17 15.22
CA LEU A 99 20.20 6.76 14.87
C LEU A 99 21.60 6.47 14.28
N THR A 100 22.10 7.38 13.44
CA THR A 100 23.42 7.26 12.81
C THR A 100 24.55 7.58 13.79
N ASP A 101 24.48 8.72 14.51
CA ASP A 101 25.50 9.15 15.48
C ASP A 101 25.66 8.17 16.67
N SER A 102 24.66 7.31 16.90
CA SER A 102 24.70 6.26 17.92
C SER A 102 25.21 4.91 17.40
N ASN A 103 25.44 4.75 16.10
CA ASN A 103 25.71 3.49 15.40
C ASN A 103 24.59 2.44 15.55
N LEU A 104 23.36 2.87 15.79
CA LEU A 104 22.23 1.95 15.92
C LEU A 104 21.82 1.36 14.56
N VAL A 105 21.87 2.17 13.49
CA VAL A 105 21.63 1.70 12.11
C VAL A 105 22.59 0.56 11.74
N GLU A 106 23.89 0.76 11.98
CA GLU A 106 24.91 -0.26 11.71
C GLU A 106 24.68 -1.54 12.52
N LYS A 107 24.29 -1.40 13.80
CA LYS A 107 23.96 -2.55 14.66
C LYS A 107 22.78 -3.35 14.11
N VAL A 108 21.68 -2.69 13.72
CA VAL A 108 20.51 -3.37 13.13
C VAL A 108 20.88 -4.03 11.80
N SER A 109 21.64 -3.36 10.95
CA SER A 109 22.12 -3.93 9.68
C SER A 109 22.91 -5.22 9.89
N LYS A 110 23.81 -5.25 10.89
CA LYS A 110 24.58 -6.45 11.26
C LYS A 110 23.68 -7.58 11.77
N LEU A 111 22.65 -7.27 12.57
CA LEU A 111 21.69 -8.26 13.06
C LEU A 111 20.88 -8.88 11.90
N ILE A 112 20.50 -8.10 10.88
CA ILE A 112 19.82 -8.61 9.68
C ILE A 112 20.71 -9.63 8.95
N GLN A 113 21.99 -9.31 8.76
CA GLN A 113 22.94 -10.19 8.07
C GLN A 113 23.21 -11.48 8.85
N GLN A 114 23.35 -11.39 10.18
CA GLN A 114 23.49 -12.56 11.05
C GLN A 114 22.27 -13.48 10.95
N LYS A 115 21.05 -12.93 11.04
CA LYS A 115 19.82 -13.71 10.94
C LYS A 115 19.57 -14.28 9.55
N ALA A 116 19.98 -13.58 8.49
CA ALA A 116 19.91 -14.12 7.13
C ALA A 116 20.67 -15.43 6.99
N ALA A 117 21.88 -15.52 7.58
CA ALA A 117 22.68 -16.74 7.55
C ALA A 117 22.00 -17.90 8.30
N ASP A 118 21.29 -17.63 9.39
CA ASP A 118 20.61 -18.64 10.22
C ASP A 118 19.29 -19.15 9.60
N GLU A 119 18.62 -18.33 8.77
CA GLU A 119 17.23 -18.55 8.32
C GLU A 119 17.09 -18.86 6.81
N THR A 120 18.20 -19.04 6.08
CA THR A 120 18.18 -19.21 4.61
C THR A 120 17.33 -20.41 4.16
N ASP A 121 17.29 -21.51 4.93
CA ASP A 121 16.59 -22.75 4.56
C ASP A 121 15.35 -23.06 5.41
N GLN A 122 14.96 -22.15 6.31
CA GLN A 122 13.82 -22.40 7.20
C GLN A 122 12.48 -22.15 6.50
N VAL A 123 11.53 -23.08 6.70
CA VAL A 123 10.14 -22.90 6.27
C VAL A 123 9.52 -21.76 7.08
N ILE A 124 8.97 -20.76 6.39
CA ILE A 124 8.27 -19.64 7.03
C ILE A 124 6.87 -20.12 7.40
N ILE A 125 6.66 -20.42 8.67
CA ILE A 125 5.36 -20.84 9.22
C ILE A 125 4.45 -19.61 9.43
N SER A 126 5.02 -18.53 9.96
CA SER A 126 4.33 -17.28 10.29
C SER A 126 4.94 -16.10 9.51
N PRO A 127 4.36 -15.74 8.34
CA PRO A 127 4.89 -14.70 7.48
C PRO A 127 4.93 -13.33 8.17
N PHE A 128 6.01 -12.60 7.96
CA PHE A 128 6.28 -11.25 8.47
C PHE A 128 6.37 -11.10 10.00
N THR A 129 6.18 -12.16 10.79
CA THR A 129 6.24 -12.09 12.26
C THR A 129 7.62 -12.47 12.81
N ASN A 130 8.50 -13.07 12.00
CA ASN A 130 9.85 -13.44 12.46
C ASN A 130 10.73 -12.21 12.74
N ILE A 131 11.74 -12.44 13.59
CA ILE A 131 12.67 -11.41 14.07
C ILE A 131 13.44 -10.78 12.92
N GLN A 132 13.87 -11.56 11.91
CA GLN A 132 14.59 -11.02 10.75
C GLN A 132 13.73 -9.99 10.00
N THR A 133 12.46 -10.29 9.76
CA THR A 133 11.55 -9.40 9.04
C THR A 133 11.24 -8.14 9.86
N GLN A 134 11.12 -8.27 11.19
CA GLN A 134 11.00 -7.12 12.08
C GLN A 134 12.23 -6.22 12.04
N LEU A 135 13.44 -6.80 12.10
CA LEU A 135 14.69 -6.05 11.95
C LEU A 135 14.76 -5.33 10.60
N ILE A 136 14.30 -5.97 9.52
CA ILE A 136 14.20 -5.35 8.20
C ILE A 136 13.23 -4.16 8.21
N ARG A 137 12.02 -4.30 8.78
CA ARG A 137 11.09 -3.17 8.92
C ARG A 137 11.73 -2.02 9.69
N VAL A 138 12.32 -2.31 10.85
CA VAL A 138 13.04 -1.35 11.68
C VAL A 138 14.11 -0.63 10.85
N PHE A 139 14.94 -1.37 10.13
CA PHE A 139 15.99 -0.82 9.29
C PHE A 139 15.44 0.08 8.17
N LEU A 140 14.41 -0.36 7.46
CA LEU A 140 13.80 0.45 6.39
C LEU A 140 13.17 1.74 6.94
N PHE A 141 12.57 1.70 8.13
CA PHE A 141 12.11 2.91 8.82
C PHE A 141 13.27 3.84 9.18
N MET A 142 14.37 3.32 9.73
CA MET A 142 15.57 4.11 10.04
C MET A 142 16.19 4.78 8.81
N MET A 143 16.10 4.10 7.66
CA MET A 143 16.67 4.51 6.37
C MET A 143 15.69 5.26 5.48
N LYS A 144 14.48 5.62 5.95
CA LYS A 144 13.54 6.42 5.18
C LYS A 144 14.20 7.73 4.73
N GLY A 145 14.12 8.02 3.43
CA GLY A 145 14.75 9.20 2.82
C GLY A 145 16.25 9.06 2.55
N GLN A 146 16.84 7.87 2.71
CA GLN A 146 18.28 7.62 2.57
C GLN A 146 18.59 6.53 1.54
N ALA A 147 19.75 6.66 0.90
CA ALA A 147 20.29 5.61 0.05
C ALA A 147 20.71 4.41 0.89
N ILE A 148 20.39 3.21 0.41
CA ILE A 148 20.75 1.95 1.06
C ILE A 148 21.76 1.25 0.16
N GLU A 149 22.78 0.64 0.77
CA GLU A 149 23.74 -0.19 0.03
C GLU A 149 22.99 -1.31 -0.72
N LYS A 150 23.32 -1.51 -2.00
CA LYS A 150 22.63 -2.45 -2.88
C LYS A 150 22.53 -3.87 -2.27
N SER A 151 23.63 -4.40 -1.74
CA SER A 151 23.71 -5.73 -1.14
C SER A 151 22.74 -5.89 0.06
N GLN A 152 22.68 -4.87 0.91
CA GLN A 152 21.79 -4.82 2.07
C GLN A 152 20.33 -4.71 1.63
N LEU A 153 20.05 -3.90 0.60
CA LEU A 153 18.72 -3.73 0.04
C LEU A 153 18.20 -5.02 -0.62
N GLU A 154 19.05 -5.72 -1.36
CA GLU A 154 18.75 -7.04 -1.96
C GLU A 154 18.48 -8.09 -0.88
N THR A 155 19.24 -8.08 0.23
CA THR A 155 19.00 -8.95 1.38
C THR A 155 17.62 -8.71 1.99
N CYS A 156 17.25 -7.44 2.19
CA CYS A 156 15.92 -7.06 2.66
C CYS A 156 14.82 -7.53 1.69
N ALA A 157 14.99 -7.26 0.39
CA ALA A 157 14.00 -7.62 -0.63
C ALA A 157 13.80 -9.14 -0.75
N SER A 158 14.87 -9.93 -0.68
CA SER A 158 14.81 -11.40 -0.72
C SER A 158 14.03 -11.98 0.47
N ASN A 159 14.24 -11.46 1.68
CA ASN A 159 13.47 -11.87 2.85
C ASN A 159 11.98 -11.47 2.71
N ILE A 160 11.69 -10.26 2.23
CA ILE A 160 10.31 -9.79 2.02
C ILE A 160 9.62 -10.66 0.96
N GLU A 161 10.30 -11.01 -0.13
CA GLU A 161 9.77 -11.89 -1.18
C GLU A 161 9.38 -13.27 -0.66
N ARG A 162 10.26 -13.89 0.16
CA ARG A 162 9.95 -15.17 0.82
C ARG A 162 8.73 -15.06 1.72
N ASN A 163 8.60 -13.98 2.51
CA ASN A 163 7.44 -13.75 3.36
C ASN A 163 6.17 -13.48 2.55
N VAL A 164 6.24 -12.74 1.44
CA VAL A 164 5.10 -12.58 0.52
C VAL A 164 4.63 -13.94 0.00
N SER A 165 5.57 -14.78 -0.46
CA SER A 165 5.27 -16.11 -0.98
C SER A 165 4.61 -16.99 0.10
N ALA A 166 5.15 -16.98 1.31
CA ALA A 166 4.61 -17.71 2.45
C ALA A 166 3.21 -17.22 2.84
N LEU A 167 2.98 -15.89 2.84
CA LEU A 167 1.66 -15.31 3.10
C LEU A 167 0.63 -15.73 2.04
N GLN A 168 1.02 -15.79 0.78
CA GLN A 168 0.14 -16.25 -0.28
C GLN A 168 -0.22 -17.73 -0.15
N THR A 169 0.74 -18.58 0.25
CA THR A 169 0.46 -19.98 0.57
C THR A 169 -0.50 -20.09 1.76
N MET A 170 -0.23 -19.36 2.86
CA MET A 170 -1.11 -19.31 4.03
C MET A 170 -2.53 -18.87 3.67
N ILE A 171 -2.68 -17.87 2.81
CA ILE A 171 -3.97 -17.40 2.29
C ILE A 171 -4.66 -18.49 1.46
N LYS A 172 -3.93 -19.19 0.58
CA LYS A 172 -4.47 -20.29 -0.25
C LYS A 172 -4.87 -21.51 0.56
N ASP A 173 -4.16 -21.84 1.63
CA ASP A 173 -4.50 -23.01 2.46
C ASP A 173 -5.81 -22.78 3.23
N LYS A 174 -6.03 -21.54 3.69
CA LYS A 174 -7.28 -21.11 4.35
C LYS A 174 -8.44 -20.92 3.37
N TYR A 175 -8.17 -20.92 2.06
CA TYR A 175 -9.19 -20.75 1.01
C TYR A 175 -10.09 -21.98 0.82
N GLN A 176 -9.68 -23.17 1.27
CA GLN A 176 -10.46 -24.41 1.07
C GLN A 176 -11.78 -24.46 1.88
N PHE A 177 -12.09 -23.44 2.67
CA PHE A 177 -13.29 -23.37 3.51
C PHE A 177 -14.44 -22.58 2.86
N THR A 178 -15.68 -22.89 3.25
CA THR A 178 -16.88 -22.12 2.87
C THR A 178 -16.80 -20.69 3.43
N GLN A 179 -17.48 -19.73 2.79
CA GLN A 179 -17.43 -18.30 3.17
C GLN A 179 -17.75 -18.03 4.65
N GLU A 180 -18.76 -18.71 5.21
CA GLU A 180 -19.14 -18.60 6.63
C GLU A 180 -18.06 -19.16 7.56
N LYS A 181 -17.42 -20.27 7.17
CA LYS A 181 -16.31 -20.88 7.92
C LYS A 181 -15.04 -20.02 7.83
N GLN A 182 -14.80 -19.37 6.69
CA GLN A 182 -13.70 -18.41 6.54
C GLN A 182 -13.85 -17.22 7.50
N ILE A 183 -15.04 -16.64 7.65
CA ILE A 183 -15.28 -15.51 8.56
C ILE A 183 -15.06 -15.93 10.01
N GLN A 184 -15.64 -17.05 10.44
CA GLN A 184 -15.48 -17.55 11.81
C GLN A 184 -14.04 -17.91 12.14
N GLU A 185 -13.31 -18.55 11.21
CA GLU A 185 -11.92 -18.90 11.43
C GLU A 185 -10.99 -17.68 11.35
N TRP A 186 -11.22 -16.72 10.46
CA TRP A 186 -10.38 -15.52 10.36
C TRP A 186 -10.48 -14.59 11.56
N GLU A 187 -11.66 -14.42 12.14
CA GLU A 187 -11.81 -13.61 13.37
C GLU A 187 -11.13 -14.27 14.58
N GLN A 188 -10.85 -15.57 14.50
CA GLN A 188 -10.21 -16.35 15.57
C GLN A 188 -8.73 -16.65 15.28
N ASP A 189 -8.29 -16.49 14.04
CA ASP A 189 -6.93 -16.77 13.58
C ASP A 189 -6.01 -15.56 13.79
N LYS A 190 -5.60 -15.38 15.05
CA LYS A 190 -4.65 -14.33 15.46
C LYS A 190 -3.32 -14.40 14.70
N GLU A 191 -2.91 -15.58 14.24
CA GLU A 191 -1.66 -15.74 13.50
C GLU A 191 -1.77 -15.15 12.09
N MET A 192 -2.85 -15.46 11.37
CA MET A 192 -3.15 -14.85 10.08
C MET A 192 -3.30 -13.33 10.23
N GLU A 193 -4.09 -12.88 11.21
CA GLU A 193 -4.30 -11.44 11.43
C GLU A 193 -2.97 -10.70 11.67
N ASN A 194 -2.12 -11.23 12.55
CA ASN A 194 -0.79 -10.67 12.79
C ASN A 194 0.08 -10.68 11.52
N SER A 195 0.05 -11.76 10.74
CA SER A 195 0.81 -11.87 9.49
C SER A 195 0.36 -10.82 8.47
N LEU A 196 -0.95 -10.58 8.36
CA LEU A 196 -1.52 -9.52 7.50
C LEU A 196 -1.07 -8.14 7.98
N ILE A 197 -1.22 -7.82 9.26
CA ILE A 197 -0.85 -6.51 9.83
C ILE A 197 0.64 -6.23 9.61
N GLN A 198 1.51 -7.20 9.90
CA GLN A 198 2.95 -7.03 9.71
C GLN A 198 3.35 -6.99 8.23
N GLY A 199 2.66 -7.75 7.38
CA GLY A 199 2.81 -7.68 5.92
C GLY A 199 2.46 -6.29 5.37
N ILE A 200 1.31 -5.72 5.79
CA ILE A 200 0.88 -4.37 5.43
C ILE A 200 1.94 -3.35 5.82
N LYS A 201 2.39 -3.36 7.08
CA LYS A 201 3.44 -2.45 7.57
C LYS A 201 4.72 -2.57 6.76
N THR A 202 5.15 -3.80 6.46
CA THR A 202 6.36 -4.06 5.68
C THR A 202 6.24 -3.50 4.26
N LEU A 203 5.13 -3.74 3.58
CA LEU A 203 4.93 -3.25 2.21
C LEU A 203 4.78 -1.73 2.16
N GLN A 204 4.12 -1.11 3.15
CA GLN A 204 4.01 0.34 3.25
C GLN A 204 5.37 1.03 3.44
N ILE A 205 6.27 0.46 4.25
CA ILE A 205 7.60 1.06 4.38
C ILE A 205 8.42 0.87 3.12
N VAL A 206 8.33 -0.30 2.46
CA VAL A 206 8.96 -0.54 1.16
C VAL A 206 8.49 0.50 0.14
N SER A 207 7.18 0.72 -0.02
CA SER A 207 6.63 1.71 -0.97
C SER A 207 7.07 3.15 -0.70
N SER A 208 7.60 3.44 0.49
CA SER A 208 8.06 4.78 0.89
C SER A 208 9.58 4.99 0.85
N ILE A 209 10.37 4.00 0.42
CA ILE A 209 11.81 4.20 0.20
C ILE A 209 12.07 5.15 -0.97
N ILE A 210 13.25 5.76 -1.01
CA ILE A 210 13.59 6.73 -2.07
C ILE A 210 13.63 6.08 -3.46
N SER A 211 13.45 6.92 -4.49
CA SER A 211 13.38 6.50 -5.90
C SER A 211 14.61 5.71 -6.35
N GLU A 212 15.80 6.05 -5.84
CA GLU A 212 17.06 5.39 -6.15
C GLU A 212 17.07 3.94 -5.66
N ASN A 213 16.64 3.72 -4.41
CA ASN A 213 16.51 2.38 -3.84
C ASN A 213 15.46 1.56 -4.60
N MET A 214 14.33 2.19 -4.95
CA MET A 214 13.30 1.54 -5.79
C MET A 214 13.84 1.12 -7.14
N ALA A 215 14.65 1.95 -7.80
CA ALA A 215 15.25 1.63 -9.09
C ALA A 215 16.20 0.43 -9.01
N LEU A 216 16.98 0.32 -7.93
CA LEU A 216 17.84 -0.86 -7.69
C LEU A 216 17.00 -2.14 -7.56
N LEU A 217 15.86 -2.08 -6.87
CA LEU A 217 14.99 -3.22 -6.63
C LEU A 217 14.01 -3.53 -7.77
N ALA A 218 13.82 -2.64 -8.74
CA ALA A 218 12.86 -2.85 -9.83
C ALA A 218 13.21 -4.06 -10.74
N SER A 219 14.47 -4.49 -10.72
CA SER A 219 14.95 -5.70 -11.41
C SER A 219 14.97 -6.96 -10.53
N HIS A 220 14.72 -6.83 -9.22
CA HIS A 220 14.59 -7.96 -8.31
C HIS A 220 13.33 -8.78 -8.63
N SER A 221 13.24 -9.98 -8.07
CA SER A 221 12.05 -10.84 -8.12
C SER A 221 10.89 -10.37 -7.23
N LEU A 222 11.12 -9.50 -6.24
CA LEU A 222 10.08 -9.06 -5.30
C LEU A 222 8.90 -8.37 -6.02
N PRO A 223 9.09 -7.41 -6.93
CA PRO A 223 7.99 -6.82 -7.70
C PRO A 223 7.19 -7.85 -8.51
N LYS A 224 7.86 -8.88 -9.06
CA LYS A 224 7.23 -9.98 -9.79
C LYS A 224 6.43 -10.90 -8.87
N GLN A 225 6.88 -11.09 -7.63
CA GLN A 225 6.09 -11.82 -6.64
C GLN A 225 4.85 -11.01 -6.25
N LEU A 226 4.98 -9.69 -6.06
CA LEU A 226 3.85 -8.81 -5.71
C LEU A 226 2.77 -8.75 -6.80
N SER A 227 3.11 -8.93 -8.08
CA SER A 227 2.11 -8.91 -9.16
C SER A 227 1.10 -10.06 -9.10
N SER A 228 1.40 -11.13 -8.39
CA SER A 228 0.41 -12.21 -8.17
C SER A 228 -0.76 -11.80 -7.27
N PHE A 229 -0.66 -10.70 -6.51
CA PHE A 229 -1.81 -10.13 -5.77
C PHE A 229 -2.93 -9.61 -6.69
N ILE A 230 -2.66 -9.43 -7.98
CA ILE A 230 -3.68 -9.06 -8.98
C ILE A 230 -4.79 -10.12 -9.08
N HIS A 231 -4.48 -11.36 -8.69
CA HIS A 231 -5.41 -12.49 -8.75
C HIS A 231 -6.26 -12.67 -7.50
N LEU A 232 -6.02 -11.88 -6.44
CA LEU A 232 -6.89 -11.85 -5.28
C LEU A 232 -8.23 -11.24 -5.68
N ASN A 233 -9.32 -11.97 -5.46
CA ASN A 233 -10.68 -11.54 -5.74
C ASN A 233 -10.91 -11.05 -7.17
N CYS A 234 -10.19 -11.62 -8.16
CA CYS A 234 -10.47 -11.31 -9.55
C CYS A 234 -11.84 -11.85 -10.00
N SER A 235 -12.38 -11.29 -11.08
CA SER A 235 -13.70 -11.63 -11.59
C SER A 235 -13.82 -13.08 -12.05
N ASP A 236 -14.94 -13.73 -11.70
CA ASP A 236 -15.30 -15.06 -12.23
C ASP A 236 -15.48 -15.07 -13.75
N LYS A 237 -15.78 -13.91 -14.34
CA LYS A 237 -15.95 -13.75 -15.79
C LYS A 237 -14.67 -14.03 -16.59
N LEU A 238 -13.51 -13.98 -15.92
CA LEU A 238 -12.20 -14.19 -16.56
C LEU A 238 -11.76 -15.65 -16.61
N ASN A 239 -12.44 -16.56 -15.91
CA ASN A 239 -12.00 -17.97 -15.77
C ASN A 239 -10.50 -18.09 -15.39
N CYS A 240 -10.02 -17.22 -14.50
CA CYS A 240 -8.61 -17.16 -14.13
C CYS A 240 -8.20 -18.37 -13.29
N GLU A 241 -7.26 -19.17 -13.79
CA GLU A 241 -6.72 -20.34 -13.08
C GLU A 241 -5.94 -19.97 -11.80
N GLN A 242 -5.44 -18.72 -11.74
CA GLN A 242 -4.69 -18.20 -10.59
C GLN A 242 -5.58 -17.49 -9.56
N GLN A 243 -6.91 -17.48 -9.77
CA GLN A 243 -7.85 -16.81 -8.90
C GLN A 243 -7.77 -17.32 -7.45
N ILE A 244 -7.73 -16.38 -6.52
CA ILE A 244 -7.84 -16.65 -5.08
C ILE A 244 -9.03 -15.84 -4.57
N LYS A 245 -10.15 -16.49 -4.23
CA LYS A 245 -11.31 -15.78 -3.67
C LYS A 245 -11.18 -15.67 -2.16
N LEU A 246 -11.23 -14.47 -1.65
CA LEU A 246 -11.10 -14.14 -0.25
C LEU A 246 -12.29 -13.30 0.15
N THR A 247 -12.87 -13.58 1.31
CA THR A 247 -13.74 -12.59 1.94
C THR A 247 -12.95 -11.28 2.11
N ILE A 248 -13.50 -10.14 1.72
CA ILE A 248 -12.79 -8.87 1.84
C ILE A 248 -13.04 -8.34 3.26
N THR A 249 -12.16 -8.72 4.20
CA THR A 249 -12.04 -8.04 5.50
C THR A 249 -11.23 -6.76 5.35
N ARG A 250 -11.21 -5.93 6.40
CA ARG A 250 -10.41 -4.70 6.41
C ARG A 250 -8.92 -4.98 6.17
N ASN A 251 -8.35 -5.96 6.88
CA ASN A 251 -6.94 -6.31 6.76
C ASN A 251 -6.60 -6.89 5.37
N VAL A 252 -7.50 -7.68 4.77
CA VAL A 252 -7.29 -8.18 3.40
C VAL A 252 -7.31 -7.03 2.40
N ALA A 253 -8.24 -6.08 2.53
CA ALA A 253 -8.29 -4.89 1.68
C ALA A 253 -7.04 -4.02 1.83
N ASP A 254 -6.60 -3.78 3.07
CA ASP A 254 -5.40 -3.00 3.36
C ASP A 254 -4.11 -3.69 2.85
N LEU A 255 -4.06 -5.03 2.87
CA LEU A 255 -2.97 -5.79 2.25
C LEU A 255 -2.96 -5.63 0.72
N ILE A 256 -4.11 -5.74 0.07
CA ILE A 256 -4.23 -5.52 -1.38
C ILE A 256 -3.75 -4.10 -1.72
N ILE A 257 -4.23 -3.08 -0.98
CA ILE A 257 -3.78 -1.70 -1.14
C ILE A 257 -2.26 -1.58 -1.01
N ALA A 258 -1.67 -2.13 0.05
CA ALA A 258 -0.24 -2.04 0.30
C ALA A 258 0.58 -2.73 -0.82
N ALA A 259 0.14 -3.90 -1.28
CA ALA A 259 0.78 -4.62 -2.38
C ALA A 259 0.69 -3.83 -3.70
N LEU A 260 -0.49 -3.29 -4.05
CA LEU A 260 -0.68 -2.48 -5.25
C LEU A 260 0.14 -1.18 -5.21
N GLN A 261 0.15 -0.46 -4.08
CA GLN A 261 0.95 0.75 -3.91
C GLN A 261 2.46 0.48 -4.05
N THR A 262 2.91 -0.65 -3.49
CA THR A 262 4.31 -1.09 -3.64
C THR A 262 4.63 -1.36 -5.12
N LEU A 263 3.76 -2.10 -5.82
CA LEU A 263 3.93 -2.40 -7.24
C LEU A 263 3.90 -1.13 -8.12
N ILE A 264 2.97 -0.20 -7.85
CA ILE A 264 2.87 1.12 -8.51
C ILE A 264 4.19 1.90 -8.36
N SER A 265 4.87 1.76 -7.22
CA SER A 265 6.12 2.47 -6.98
C SER A 265 7.31 1.87 -7.76
N PHE A 266 7.25 0.57 -8.09
CA PHE A 266 8.28 -0.11 -8.88
C PHE A 266 8.12 0.08 -10.39
N ILE A 267 6.89 0.02 -10.91
CA ILE A 267 6.65 0.02 -12.37
C ILE A 267 7.30 1.21 -13.11
N PRO A 268 7.22 2.47 -12.64
CA PRO A 268 7.88 3.60 -13.30
C PRO A 268 9.41 3.49 -13.38
N LYS A 269 10.01 2.55 -12.64
CA LYS A 269 11.46 2.32 -12.62
C LYS A 269 11.90 1.19 -13.55
N SER A 270 10.96 0.42 -14.10
CA SER A 270 11.26 -0.71 -14.98
C SER A 270 10.11 -0.95 -15.97
N ILE A 271 10.34 -0.60 -17.25
CA ILE A 271 9.40 -0.89 -18.34
C ILE A 271 9.20 -2.41 -18.48
N ASP A 272 10.26 -3.19 -18.30
CA ASP A 272 10.22 -4.66 -18.31
C ASP A 272 9.29 -5.21 -17.22
N LEU A 273 9.19 -4.55 -16.07
CA LEU A 273 8.24 -4.93 -15.03
C LEU A 273 6.80 -4.64 -15.46
N ALA A 274 6.52 -3.50 -16.08
CA ALA A 274 5.18 -3.21 -16.61
C ALA A 274 4.75 -4.27 -17.64
N GLN A 275 5.67 -4.60 -18.55
CA GLN A 275 5.53 -5.68 -19.53
C GLN A 275 5.26 -7.02 -18.87
N TYR A 276 6.07 -7.39 -17.88
CA TYR A 276 5.91 -8.64 -17.14
C TYR A 276 4.54 -8.72 -16.46
N VAL A 277 4.13 -7.65 -15.75
CA VAL A 277 2.84 -7.58 -15.05
C VAL A 277 1.69 -7.81 -16.02
N GLU A 278 1.71 -7.17 -17.19
CA GLU A 278 0.66 -7.35 -18.18
C GLU A 278 0.72 -8.72 -18.86
N GLN A 279 1.88 -9.17 -19.30
CA GLN A 279 2.01 -10.42 -20.06
C GLN A 279 1.78 -11.67 -19.21
N GLN A 280 2.23 -11.67 -17.95
CA GLN A 280 2.14 -12.84 -17.08
C GLN A 280 0.86 -12.86 -16.23
N HIS A 281 0.31 -11.68 -15.90
CA HIS A 281 -0.86 -11.60 -15.01
C HIS A 281 -2.10 -11.03 -15.70
N SER A 282 -2.04 -10.64 -16.98
CA SER A 282 -3.15 -9.99 -17.70
C SER A 282 -3.77 -8.86 -16.86
N ALA A 283 -2.93 -8.02 -16.28
CA ALA A 283 -3.28 -7.09 -15.22
C ALA A 283 -4.42 -6.14 -15.63
N VAL A 284 -4.34 -5.60 -16.86
CA VAL A 284 -5.38 -4.71 -17.41
C VAL A 284 -6.74 -5.41 -17.46
N ALA A 285 -6.78 -6.67 -17.89
CA ALA A 285 -8.03 -7.43 -17.97
C ALA A 285 -8.62 -7.70 -16.58
N HIS A 286 -7.78 -8.08 -15.61
CA HIS A 286 -8.18 -8.35 -14.23
C HIS A 286 -8.72 -7.10 -13.52
N ILE A 287 -8.05 -5.96 -13.69
CA ILE A 287 -8.49 -4.69 -13.11
C ILE A 287 -9.80 -4.22 -13.79
N SER A 288 -9.89 -4.31 -15.11
CA SER A 288 -11.08 -3.88 -15.84
C SER A 288 -12.31 -4.70 -15.47
N ALA A 289 -12.17 -6.02 -15.34
CA ALA A 289 -13.27 -6.88 -14.92
C ALA A 289 -13.74 -6.57 -13.49
N ARG A 290 -12.81 -6.29 -12.56
CA ARG A 290 -13.16 -5.87 -11.19
C ARG A 290 -13.90 -4.54 -11.15
N ILE A 291 -13.46 -3.55 -11.93
CA ILE A 291 -14.17 -2.26 -12.07
C ILE A 291 -15.58 -2.47 -12.63
N GLN A 292 -15.75 -3.35 -13.61
CA GLN A 292 -17.06 -3.69 -14.17
C GLN A 292 -17.94 -4.37 -13.13
N ASP A 293 -17.45 -5.40 -12.44
CA ASP A 293 -18.21 -6.12 -11.40
C ASP A 293 -18.65 -5.19 -10.28
N PHE A 294 -17.74 -4.32 -9.82
CA PHE A 294 -18.03 -3.28 -8.85
C PHE A 294 -19.14 -2.34 -9.34
N THR A 295 -19.07 -1.87 -10.58
CA THR A 295 -20.07 -0.95 -11.14
C THR A 295 -21.43 -1.62 -11.36
N GLU A 296 -21.44 -2.87 -11.84
CA GLU A 296 -22.65 -3.70 -11.99
C GLU A 296 -23.31 -3.98 -10.65
N GLN A 297 -22.53 -4.35 -9.62
CA GLN A 297 -23.04 -4.61 -8.28
C GLN A 297 -23.64 -3.33 -7.68
N ALA A 298 -22.94 -2.20 -7.83
CA ALA A 298 -23.47 -0.92 -7.41
C ALA A 298 -24.77 -0.58 -8.16
N ASN A 299 -24.89 -0.89 -9.46
CA ASN A 299 -26.11 -0.65 -10.25
C ASN A 299 -27.28 -1.51 -9.76
N LYS A 300 -27.03 -2.81 -9.52
CA LYS A 300 -28.03 -3.74 -8.99
C LYS A 300 -28.59 -3.27 -7.65
N LEU A 301 -27.71 -2.85 -6.73
CA LEU A 301 -28.11 -2.38 -5.40
C LEU A 301 -28.90 -1.07 -5.43
N ALA A 302 -28.59 -0.17 -6.37
CA ALA A 302 -29.38 1.05 -6.55
C ALA A 302 -30.80 0.75 -7.04
N ASN A 303 -30.97 -0.28 -7.90
CA ASN A 303 -32.27 -0.65 -8.44
C ASN A 303 -33.15 -1.42 -7.45
N THR A 304 -32.59 -2.22 -6.55
CA THR A 304 -33.36 -3.09 -5.64
C THR A 304 -33.89 -2.38 -4.40
N LYS A 305 -33.23 -1.31 -3.94
CA LYS A 305 -33.59 -0.68 -2.66
C LYS A 305 -34.72 0.33 -2.74
N GLY A 306 -35.20 0.72 -3.93
CA GLY A 306 -36.20 1.79 -4.09
C GLY A 306 -35.78 3.14 -3.50
N LEU A 307 -34.57 3.21 -2.95
CA LEU A 307 -33.89 4.41 -2.52
C LEU A 307 -33.68 5.23 -3.79
N ASP A 308 -34.08 6.51 -3.75
CA ASP A 308 -33.47 7.52 -4.61
C ASP A 308 -31.97 7.25 -4.66
N LYS A 309 -31.37 7.42 -5.84
CA LYS A 309 -30.02 7.03 -6.29
C LYS A 309 -28.88 7.59 -5.41
N THR A 310 -28.98 7.35 -4.11
CA THR A 310 -28.24 7.96 -3.03
C THR A 310 -27.00 7.13 -2.77
N SER A 311 -25.94 7.86 -2.52
CA SER A 311 -24.53 7.50 -2.41
C SER A 311 -24.17 6.48 -1.33
N ALA A 312 -25.09 6.12 -0.43
CA ALA A 312 -24.83 5.16 0.64
C ALA A 312 -24.60 3.72 0.14
N VAL A 313 -24.98 3.41 -1.11
CA VAL A 313 -24.85 2.05 -1.67
C VAL A 313 -23.40 1.59 -1.84
N TRP A 314 -22.46 2.50 -2.09
CA TRP A 314 -21.07 2.17 -2.39
C TRP A 314 -20.28 1.72 -1.17
N ILE A 315 -20.55 2.33 -0.01
CA ILE A 315 -19.85 2.05 1.24
C ILE A 315 -20.09 0.59 1.66
N CYS A 316 -21.22 0.01 1.25
CA CYS A 316 -21.57 -1.37 1.53
C CYS A 316 -20.88 -2.39 0.60
N ILE A 317 -20.15 -1.94 -0.43
CA ILE A 317 -19.42 -2.84 -1.34
C ILE A 317 -17.96 -2.89 -0.88
N PRO A 318 -17.46 -4.04 -0.37
CA PRO A 318 -16.10 -4.13 0.17
C PRO A 318 -15.01 -3.70 -0.82
N GLN A 319 -15.22 -3.94 -2.12
CA GLN A 319 -14.32 -3.54 -3.20
C GLN A 319 -14.13 -2.01 -3.30
N PHE A 320 -15.07 -1.20 -2.79
CA PHE A 320 -14.92 0.27 -2.78
C PHE A 320 -13.60 0.74 -2.16
N ILE A 321 -13.04 -0.05 -1.23
CA ILE A 321 -11.78 0.24 -0.56
C ILE A 321 -10.58 0.08 -1.52
N THR A 322 -10.61 -0.87 -2.46
CA THR A 322 -9.45 -1.23 -3.31
C THR A 322 -9.48 -0.62 -4.71
N ILE A 323 -10.66 -0.26 -5.23
CA ILE A 323 -10.80 0.33 -6.58
C ILE A 323 -9.90 1.55 -6.82
N PRO A 324 -9.72 2.50 -5.88
CA PRO A 324 -8.83 3.61 -6.12
C PRO A 324 -7.40 3.16 -6.49
N GLU A 325 -6.82 2.24 -5.73
CA GLU A 325 -5.48 1.70 -5.97
C GLU A 325 -5.40 0.87 -7.25
N GLU A 326 -6.46 0.14 -7.60
CA GLU A 326 -6.56 -0.57 -8.88
C GLU A 326 -6.54 0.41 -10.07
N LEU A 327 -7.26 1.52 -9.98
CA LEU A 327 -7.21 2.58 -11.00
C LEU A 327 -5.81 3.20 -11.10
N SER A 328 -5.14 3.42 -9.97
CA SER A 328 -3.76 3.93 -9.97
C SER A 328 -2.78 2.95 -10.62
N LEU A 329 -2.93 1.65 -10.37
CA LEU A 329 -2.13 0.62 -11.03
C LEU A 329 -2.43 0.57 -12.53
N LEU A 330 -3.70 0.60 -12.93
CA LEU A 330 -4.11 0.64 -14.32
C LEU A 330 -3.48 1.84 -15.04
N ARG A 331 -3.60 3.04 -14.46
CA ARG A 331 -2.96 4.25 -15.00
C ARG A 331 -1.46 4.03 -15.20
N THR A 332 -0.78 3.52 -14.18
CA THR A 332 0.67 3.32 -14.18
C THR A 332 1.11 2.36 -15.29
N ILE A 333 0.38 1.25 -15.48
CA ILE A 333 0.62 0.30 -16.57
C ILE A 333 0.37 0.96 -17.93
N LEU A 334 -0.74 1.67 -18.10
CA LEU A 334 -1.11 2.32 -19.36
C LEU A 334 -0.14 3.45 -19.76
N THR A 335 0.49 4.11 -18.79
CA THR A 335 1.49 5.16 -19.02
C THR A 335 2.89 4.63 -19.30
N SER A 336 3.15 3.34 -19.03
CA SER A 336 4.52 2.80 -19.05
C SER A 336 5.10 2.73 -20.47
N ASP A 337 4.28 2.43 -21.47
CA ASP A 337 4.67 2.33 -22.87
C ASP A 337 3.44 2.46 -23.80
N GLN A 338 3.61 3.14 -24.93
CA GLN A 338 2.54 3.38 -25.91
C GLN A 338 2.02 2.08 -26.53
N GLN A 339 2.89 1.11 -26.80
CA GLN A 339 2.42 -0.17 -27.38
C GLN A 339 1.53 -0.93 -26.40
N HIS A 340 1.85 -0.84 -25.10
CA HIS A 340 1.03 -1.42 -24.04
C HIS A 340 -0.35 -0.77 -23.96
N LEU A 341 -0.42 0.56 -24.04
CA LEU A 341 -1.68 1.27 -24.12
C LEU A 341 -2.53 0.78 -25.30
N LEU A 342 -1.97 0.76 -26.52
CA LEU A 342 -2.71 0.34 -27.70
C LEU A 342 -3.22 -1.10 -27.58
N LYS A 343 -2.39 -2.02 -27.05
CA LYS A 343 -2.79 -3.40 -26.77
C LYS A 343 -3.90 -3.47 -25.72
N ALA A 344 -3.77 -2.71 -24.63
CA ALA A 344 -4.76 -2.64 -23.57
C ALA A 344 -6.12 -2.10 -24.06
N LEU A 345 -6.12 -1.09 -24.92
CA LEU A 345 -7.33 -0.51 -25.51
C LEU A 345 -7.97 -1.41 -26.56
N SER A 346 -7.17 -2.21 -27.27
CA SER A 346 -7.70 -3.24 -28.16
C SER A 346 -8.46 -4.35 -27.40
N ASN A 347 -8.22 -4.48 -26.09
CA ASN A 347 -9.02 -5.32 -25.22
C ASN A 347 -10.34 -4.59 -24.88
N THR A 348 -11.46 -5.11 -25.37
CA THR A 348 -12.72 -4.37 -25.53
C THR A 348 -13.40 -3.92 -24.24
N ASN A 349 -12.87 -4.25 -23.06
CA ASN A 349 -13.55 -4.06 -21.78
C ASN A 349 -13.01 -2.88 -20.93
N VAL A 350 -11.79 -2.37 -21.20
CA VAL A 350 -11.19 -1.29 -20.40
C VAL A 350 -11.99 0.01 -20.54
N LEU A 351 -12.25 0.45 -21.77
CA LEU A 351 -12.98 1.69 -22.04
C LEU A 351 -14.41 1.63 -21.52
N PRO A 352 -15.22 0.57 -21.79
CA PRO A 352 -16.54 0.44 -21.17
C PRO A 352 -16.52 0.44 -19.65
N ALA A 353 -15.53 -0.21 -19.02
CA ALA A 353 -15.40 -0.24 -17.56
C ALA A 353 -15.22 1.17 -16.99
N LEU A 354 -14.24 1.91 -17.53
CA LEU A 354 -13.94 3.28 -17.10
C LEU A 354 -15.10 4.24 -17.41
N LEU A 355 -15.77 4.07 -18.54
CA LEU A 355 -16.93 4.90 -18.91
C LEU A 355 -18.14 4.64 -18.01
N SER A 356 -18.35 3.37 -17.63
CA SER A 356 -19.41 3.00 -16.69
C SER A 356 -19.17 3.63 -15.32
N LEU A 357 -17.91 3.64 -14.88
CA LEU A 357 -17.50 4.24 -13.62
C LEU A 357 -17.64 5.78 -13.63
N ILE A 358 -17.16 6.44 -14.69
CA ILE A 358 -17.14 7.91 -14.77
C ILE A 358 -18.53 8.54 -14.95
N LYS A 359 -19.45 7.89 -15.69
CA LYS A 359 -20.80 8.40 -15.97
C LYS A 359 -21.69 8.43 -14.73
N ARG A 360 -21.32 7.69 -13.69
CA ARG A 360 -22.22 7.47 -12.56
C ARG A 360 -22.30 8.70 -11.67
N LYS A 361 -23.51 9.21 -11.46
CA LYS A 361 -23.78 10.29 -10.48
C LYS A 361 -23.42 9.79 -9.07
N TYR A 362 -22.57 10.53 -8.38
CA TYR A 362 -22.36 10.37 -6.94
C TYR A 362 -23.21 11.45 -6.28
N GLU A 363 -24.04 11.09 -5.32
CA GLU A 363 -24.75 12.10 -4.51
C GLU A 363 -23.91 12.37 -3.27
N TRP A 364 -23.83 13.62 -2.83
CA TRP A 364 -23.05 13.96 -1.64
C TRP A 364 -23.76 13.39 -0.40
N ASP A 365 -23.06 12.61 0.43
CA ASP A 365 -23.52 12.39 1.80
C ASP A 365 -22.87 13.49 2.63
N ASN A 366 -23.57 14.16 3.54
CA ASN A 366 -22.99 15.29 4.31
C ASN A 366 -21.79 14.89 5.21
N SER A 367 -21.34 13.63 5.15
CA SER A 367 -20.09 13.17 5.74
C SER A 367 -18.89 13.40 4.79
N ILE A 368 -18.16 14.49 5.02
CA ILE A 368 -16.93 14.94 4.33
C ILE A 368 -15.93 13.81 3.98
N ALA A 369 -15.85 12.75 4.80
CA ALA A 369 -14.92 11.64 4.63
C ALA A 369 -15.26 10.68 3.47
N ASN A 370 -16.55 10.48 3.16
CA ASN A 370 -16.98 9.61 2.06
C ASN A 370 -16.87 10.35 0.71
N ASP A 371 -17.07 11.66 0.73
CA ASP A 371 -17.07 12.49 -0.48
C ASP A 371 -15.68 12.59 -1.11
N ASN A 372 -14.64 12.74 -0.29
CA ASN A 372 -13.25 12.77 -0.77
C ASN A 372 -12.85 11.48 -1.50
N LYS A 373 -13.39 10.32 -1.11
CA LYS A 373 -13.09 9.04 -1.75
C LYS A 373 -13.81 8.88 -3.09
N GLN A 374 -15.09 9.25 -3.15
CA GLN A 374 -15.88 9.19 -4.38
C GLN A 374 -15.37 10.20 -5.43
N LEU A 375 -15.04 11.41 -4.99
CA LEU A 375 -14.40 12.43 -5.81
C LEU A 375 -13.05 11.94 -6.36
N GLY A 376 -12.25 11.31 -5.50
CA GLY A 376 -10.97 10.71 -5.88
C GLY A 376 -11.10 9.68 -7.01
N LEU A 377 -12.17 8.89 -7.04
CA LEU A 377 -12.43 7.92 -8.13
C LEU A 377 -12.68 8.62 -9.47
N ARG A 378 -13.51 9.67 -9.50
CA ARG A 378 -13.78 10.44 -10.73
C ARG A 378 -12.52 11.11 -11.26
N ILE A 379 -11.75 11.76 -10.38
CA ILE A 379 -10.49 12.40 -10.75
C ILE A 379 -9.54 11.37 -11.39
N ARG A 380 -9.34 10.22 -10.75
CA ARG A 380 -8.48 9.14 -11.29
C ARG A 380 -8.98 8.62 -12.64
N CYS A 381 -10.30 8.48 -12.83
CA CYS A 381 -10.86 8.12 -14.14
C CYS A 381 -10.56 9.18 -15.20
N CYS A 382 -10.77 10.46 -14.89
CA CYS A 382 -10.46 11.56 -15.80
C CYS A 382 -8.96 11.57 -16.17
N GLU A 383 -8.05 11.37 -15.22
CA GLU A 383 -6.61 11.31 -15.46
C GLU A 383 -6.21 10.11 -16.34
N ILE A 384 -6.87 8.96 -16.17
CA ILE A 384 -6.67 7.78 -17.04
C ILE A 384 -7.14 8.10 -18.45
N PHE A 385 -8.34 8.68 -18.62
CA PHE A 385 -8.82 9.02 -19.97
C PHE A 385 -7.96 10.08 -20.64
N GLN A 386 -7.50 11.10 -19.91
CA GLN A 386 -6.56 12.09 -20.42
C GLN A 386 -5.27 11.43 -20.93
N THR A 387 -4.79 10.43 -20.20
CA THR A 387 -3.61 9.64 -20.58
C THR A 387 -3.88 8.84 -21.85
N ILE A 388 -5.00 8.11 -21.90
CA ILE A 388 -5.44 7.31 -23.04
C ILE A 388 -5.52 8.20 -24.29
N GLN A 389 -6.16 9.35 -24.17
CA GLN A 389 -6.33 10.33 -25.24
C GLN A 389 -4.96 10.82 -25.76
N ARG A 390 -4.11 11.31 -24.87
CA ARG A 390 -2.81 11.90 -25.23
C ARG A 390 -1.86 10.92 -25.93
N ILE A 391 -1.94 9.63 -25.62
CA ILE A 391 -0.96 8.62 -26.08
C ILE A 391 -1.55 7.71 -27.17
N GLY A 392 -2.87 7.53 -27.21
CA GLY A 392 -3.53 6.50 -28.00
C GLY A 392 -3.66 6.78 -29.51
N GLY A 393 -3.36 8.00 -29.96
CA GLY A 393 -3.45 8.38 -31.38
C GLY A 393 -4.87 8.30 -31.98
N THR A 394 -4.97 8.40 -33.30
CA THR A 394 -6.24 8.55 -34.02
C THR A 394 -7.23 7.40 -33.78
N THR A 395 -6.78 6.14 -33.83
CA THR A 395 -7.66 4.97 -33.60
C THR A 395 -8.26 4.98 -32.20
N THR A 396 -7.52 5.44 -31.20
CA THR A 396 -8.04 5.57 -29.83
C THR A 396 -9.07 6.68 -29.73
N LEU A 397 -8.84 7.82 -30.40
CA LEU A 397 -9.82 8.92 -30.46
C LEU A 397 -11.13 8.48 -31.11
N GLU A 398 -11.05 7.70 -32.19
CA GLU A 398 -12.23 7.09 -32.84
C GLU A 398 -12.98 6.18 -31.86
N GLN A 399 -12.27 5.31 -31.13
CA GLN A 399 -12.90 4.46 -30.12
C GLN A 399 -13.55 5.26 -29.00
N LEU A 400 -12.91 6.33 -28.50
CA LEU A 400 -13.49 7.23 -27.50
C LEU A 400 -14.76 7.91 -28.03
N ALA A 401 -14.74 8.39 -29.28
CA ALA A 401 -15.91 8.99 -29.93
C ALA A 401 -17.07 7.98 -30.05
N LEU A 402 -16.78 6.76 -30.54
CA LEU A 402 -17.77 5.69 -30.68
C LEU A 402 -18.41 5.28 -29.34
N ASN A 403 -17.66 5.38 -28.24
CA ASN A 403 -18.15 5.06 -26.90
C ASN A 403 -18.81 6.26 -26.16
N ASN A 404 -19.05 7.37 -26.87
CA ASN A 404 -19.66 8.59 -26.32
C ASN A 404 -18.87 9.14 -25.11
N TYR A 405 -17.54 9.23 -25.24
CA TYR A 405 -16.65 9.75 -24.20
C TYR A 405 -16.94 11.21 -23.86
N SER A 406 -17.11 12.08 -24.86
CA SER A 406 -17.44 13.50 -24.64
C SER A 406 -18.77 13.66 -23.89
N GLY A 407 -19.79 12.88 -24.24
CA GLY A 407 -21.06 12.85 -23.48
C GLY A 407 -20.87 12.39 -22.04
N ALA A 408 -19.97 11.43 -21.78
CA ALA A 408 -19.62 11.01 -20.43
C ALA A 408 -18.98 12.14 -19.62
N LEU A 409 -18.03 12.89 -20.20
CA LEU A 409 -17.40 14.03 -19.53
C LEU A 409 -18.37 15.19 -19.31
N ILE A 410 -19.25 15.48 -20.27
CA ILE A 410 -20.30 16.49 -20.09
C ILE A 410 -21.21 16.08 -18.93
N GLN A 411 -21.56 14.80 -18.83
CA GLN A 411 -22.31 14.29 -17.69
C GLN A 411 -21.55 14.46 -16.38
N VAL A 412 -20.23 14.27 -16.34
CA VAL A 412 -19.41 14.57 -15.16
C VAL A 412 -19.53 16.05 -14.77
N VAL A 413 -19.35 16.96 -15.72
CA VAL A 413 -19.46 18.41 -15.48
C VAL A 413 -20.84 18.80 -14.95
N VAL A 414 -21.90 18.31 -15.60
CA VAL A 414 -23.29 18.60 -15.21
C VAL A 414 -23.60 18.02 -13.84
N THR A 415 -23.12 16.81 -13.55
CA THR A 415 -23.39 16.18 -12.25
C THR A 415 -22.51 16.68 -11.12
N SER A 416 -21.35 17.29 -11.41
CA SER A 416 -20.44 17.84 -10.40
C SER A 416 -20.44 19.35 -10.27
N PHE A 417 -21.40 20.03 -10.89
CA PHE A 417 -21.49 21.49 -10.94
C PHE A 417 -21.47 22.16 -9.55
N ASP A 418 -22.06 21.51 -8.55
CA ASP A 418 -22.12 21.99 -7.16
C ASP A 418 -21.02 21.40 -6.25
N GLU A 419 -20.14 20.55 -6.79
CA GLU A 419 -19.45 19.49 -6.00
C GLU A 419 -17.93 19.68 -5.91
N CYS A 420 -17.23 20.07 -6.99
CA CYS A 420 -15.78 20.27 -6.97
C CYS A 420 -15.19 20.91 -8.24
N ASP A 421 -14.57 22.08 -8.08
CA ASP A 421 -13.85 22.79 -9.16
C ASP A 421 -12.77 21.94 -9.84
N ASN A 422 -12.08 21.06 -9.09
CA ASN A 422 -11.01 20.24 -9.66
C ASN A 422 -11.55 19.19 -10.63
N VAL A 423 -12.66 18.50 -10.31
CA VAL A 423 -13.26 17.51 -11.21
C VAL A 423 -13.82 18.18 -12.45
N ILE A 424 -14.54 19.30 -12.27
CA ILE A 424 -15.06 20.09 -13.38
C ILE A 424 -13.93 20.54 -14.29
N ARG A 425 -12.88 21.15 -13.72
CA ARG A 425 -11.72 21.64 -14.47
C ARG A 425 -11.06 20.50 -15.26
N THR A 426 -10.72 19.39 -14.62
CA THR A 426 -10.09 18.26 -15.32
C THR A 426 -11.00 17.68 -16.41
N ALA A 427 -12.32 17.58 -16.17
CA ALA A 427 -13.26 17.11 -17.18
C ALA A 427 -13.37 18.09 -18.37
N MET A 428 -13.42 19.40 -18.11
CA MET A 428 -13.45 20.45 -19.14
C MET A 428 -12.15 20.49 -19.94
N ASP A 429 -11.00 20.36 -19.29
CA ASP A 429 -9.68 20.27 -19.94
C ASP A 429 -9.63 19.06 -20.88
N ASN A 430 -10.14 17.90 -20.44
CA ASN A 430 -10.24 16.71 -21.27
C ASN A 430 -11.19 16.90 -22.46
N ILE A 431 -12.36 17.52 -22.25
CA ILE A 431 -13.29 17.86 -23.35
C ILE A 431 -12.61 18.74 -24.38
N ALA A 432 -11.96 19.81 -23.93
CA ALA A 432 -11.27 20.76 -24.80
C ALA A 432 -10.16 20.07 -25.60
N SER A 433 -9.28 19.32 -24.93
CA SER A 433 -8.21 18.57 -25.58
C SER A 433 -8.77 17.57 -26.60
N PHE A 434 -9.88 16.89 -26.28
CA PHE A 434 -10.46 15.85 -27.14
C PHE A 434 -10.98 16.45 -28.46
N PHE A 435 -11.63 17.60 -28.40
CA PHE A 435 -12.11 18.30 -29.60
C PHE A 435 -10.96 18.90 -30.42
N ILE A 436 -9.90 19.39 -29.79
CA ILE A 436 -8.71 19.88 -30.49
C ILE A 436 -8.06 18.73 -31.28
N GLU A 437 -7.85 17.59 -30.63
CA GLU A 437 -7.17 16.44 -31.23
C GLU A 437 -7.98 15.78 -32.36
N ILE A 438 -9.31 15.67 -32.22
CA ILE A 438 -10.18 15.12 -33.29
C ILE A 438 -10.22 16.02 -34.52
N HIS A 439 -10.10 17.35 -34.34
CA HIS A 439 -10.12 18.29 -35.46
C HIS A 439 -8.74 18.52 -36.09
N GLY A 440 -7.69 17.89 -35.54
CA GLY A 440 -6.33 17.93 -36.12
C GLY A 440 -5.68 19.31 -36.08
N PHE A 441 -6.00 20.13 -35.09
CA PHE A 441 -5.43 21.47 -34.89
C PHE A 441 -4.09 21.46 -34.18
#